data_AF-A0AAU2BXD8-F1
#
_entry.id   AF-A0AAU2BXD8-F1
#
_cell.length_a   1.000
_cell.length_b   1.000
_cell.length_c   1.000
_cell.angle_alpha   90.00
_cell.angle_beta   90.00
_cell.angle_gamma   90.00
#
_symmetry.space_group_name_H-M   'P 1'
#
loop_
_entity.id
_entity.type
_entity.pdbx_description
1 polymer ?
#
loop_
_entity_poly.entity_id
_entity_poly.type
_entity_poly.pdbx_seq_one_letter_code
_entity_poly.pdbx_strand_id
1 'polypeptide(L)' 'MVIGRFSSNPAAPTTYDTVVDNPTRSTYNVALPPGTWTKVLDTTGAVAASDNACTSLAVTVFKKN' A
#
# COMPACT_ATOMS: atom_id res chain seq x y z
N MET A 1 19.03 11.48 -6.52
CA MET A 1 17.57 11.46 -6.68
C MET A 1 17.03 10.29 -5.88
N VAL A 2 16.20 10.54 -4.87
CA VAL A 2 15.54 9.48 -4.08
C VAL A 2 14.28 9.08 -4.87
N ILE A 3 14.16 7.81 -5.22
CA ILE A 3 13.08 7.28 -6.09
C ILE A 3 11.90 6.77 -5.24
N GLY A 4 12.10 6.60 -3.93
CA GLY A 4 11.08 6.27 -2.94
C GLY A 4 11.63 6.43 -1.51
N ARG A 5 10.79 6.82 -0.56
CA ARG A 5 11.10 6.89 0.87
C ARG A 5 10.29 5.82 1.60
N PHE A 6 10.96 4.82 2.16
CA PHE A 6 10.33 3.89 3.09
C PHE A 6 10.17 4.60 4.44
N SER A 7 8.95 5.07 4.74
CA SER A 7 8.60 5.55 6.07
C SER A 7 8.40 4.34 6.97
N SER A 8 9.33 4.09 7.88
CA SER A 8 9.12 3.14 8.97
C SER A 8 8.16 3.79 9.97
N ASN A 9 6.86 3.51 9.84
CA ASN A 9 5.91 3.84 10.90
C ASN A 9 5.97 2.74 11.96
N PRO A 10 6.42 3.01 13.20
CA PRO A 10 6.43 1.99 14.26
C PRO A 10 5.02 1.48 14.63
N ALA A 11 3.96 2.22 14.26
CA ALA A 11 2.57 1.78 14.43
C ALA A 11 2.00 1.03 13.20
N ALA A 12 2.81 0.78 12.16
CA ALA A 12 2.34 0.01 11.01
C ALA A 12 2.02 -1.44 11.42
N PRO A 13 0.95 -2.05 10.86
CA PRO A 13 0.65 -3.44 11.12
C PRO A 13 1.84 -4.36 10.78
N THR A 14 2.13 -5.31 11.66
CA THR A 14 3.24 -6.28 11.51
C THR A 14 2.84 -7.55 10.78
N THR A 15 1.54 -7.72 10.48
CA THR A 15 1.00 -8.77 9.63
C THR A 15 0.45 -8.14 8.35
N TYR A 16 1.13 -8.39 7.25
CA TYR A 16 0.78 -7.91 5.91
C TYR A 16 0.95 -9.07 4.93
N ASP A 17 0.00 -9.20 4.01
CA ASP A 17 0.02 -10.26 3.00
C ASP A 17 0.64 -9.75 1.70
N THR A 18 0.55 -8.45 1.42
CA THR A 18 1.07 -7.87 0.18
C THR A 18 1.51 -6.42 0.38
N VAL A 19 2.72 -6.13 -0.12
CA VAL A 19 3.28 -4.77 -0.19
C VAL A 19 3.50 -4.43 -1.66
N VAL A 20 2.99 -3.29 -2.09
CA VAL A 20 3.11 -2.83 -3.49
C VAL A 20 3.89 -1.52 -3.51
N ASP A 21 5.01 -1.52 -4.25
CA ASP A 21 5.72 -0.29 -4.63
C ASP A 21 5.23 0.16 -6.02
N ASN A 22 4.77 1.41 -6.11
CA ASN A 22 4.45 2.04 -7.37
C ASN A 22 5.50 3.11 -7.69
N PRO A 23 6.55 2.78 -8.45
CA PRO A 23 7.61 3.73 -8.80
C PRO A 23 7.22 4.68 -9.95
N THR A 24 5.97 4.63 -10.43
CA THR A 24 5.51 5.44 -11.56
C THR A 24 4.87 6.74 -11.11
N ARG A 25 4.72 7.69 -12.03
CA ARG A 25 4.01 8.96 -11.81
C ARG A 25 2.48 8.85 -11.95
N SER A 26 1.95 7.63 -12.07
CA SER A 26 0.52 7.38 -12.26
C SER A 26 -0.01 6.47 -11.17
N THR A 27 -1.29 6.58 -10.84
CA THR A 27 -1.96 5.59 -9.98
C THR A 27 -1.98 4.23 -10.68
N TYR A 28 -1.70 3.18 -9.92
CA TYR A 28 -1.77 1.79 -10.37
C TYR A 28 -2.79 1.03 -9.55
N ASN A 29 -3.71 0.30 -10.19
CA ASN A 29 -4.65 -0.56 -9.48
C ASN A 29 -4.09 -1.98 -9.44
N VAL A 30 -3.71 -2.46 -8.25
CA VAL A 30 -3.11 -3.78 -8.11
C VAL A 30 -4.16 -4.88 -8.24
N ALA A 31 -3.84 -5.91 -9.02
CA ALA A 31 -4.65 -7.14 -9.08
C ALA A 31 -4.37 -8.00 -7.83
N LEU A 32 -5.27 -7.94 -6.85
CA LEU A 32 -5.20 -8.79 -5.66
C LEU A 32 -5.85 -10.16 -5.94
N PRO A 33 -5.32 -11.26 -5.39
CA PRO A 33 -5.99 -12.55 -5.45
C PRO A 33 -7.39 -12.50 -4.84
N PRO A 34 -8.31 -13.43 -5.22
CA PRO A 34 -9.64 -13.50 -4.64
C PRO A 34 -9.62 -13.53 -3.10
N GLY A 35 -10.49 -12.71 -2.51
CA GLY A 35 -10.62 -12.56 -1.07
C GLY A 35 -10.98 -11.13 -0.67
N THR A 36 -11.20 -10.94 0.62
CA THR A 36 -11.44 -9.62 1.19
C THR A 36 -10.11 -9.02 1.63
N TRP A 37 -9.82 -7.82 1.14
CA TRP A 37 -8.58 -7.12 1.44
C TRP A 37 -8.87 -5.75 2.03
N THR A 38 -7.98 -5.32 2.92
CA THR A 38 -7.98 -3.99 3.49
C THR A 38 -6.65 -3.32 3.17
N LYS A 39 -6.68 -2.16 2.54
CA LYS A 39 -5.54 -1.25 2.46
C LYS A 39 -5.28 -0.71 3.86
N VAL A 40 -4.08 -0.97 4.39
CA VAL A 40 -3.70 -0.63 5.78
C VAL A 40 -2.64 0.47 5.86
N LEU A 41 -1.98 0.77 4.74
CA LEU A 41 -1.01 1.86 4.62
C LEU A 41 -1.06 2.45 3.22
N ASP A 42 -1.05 3.78 3.11
CA ASP A 42 -0.86 4.51 1.85
C ASP A 42 -0.04 5.80 2.06
N THR A 43 -0.06 6.71 1.06
CA THR A 43 0.65 8.00 1.09
C THR A 43 0.29 8.90 2.27
N THR A 44 -0.88 8.71 2.88
CA THR A 44 -1.37 9.49 4.02
C THR A 44 -0.99 8.86 5.36
N GLY A 45 -0.44 7.64 5.36
CA GLY A 45 -0.10 6.88 6.55
C GLY A 45 -1.02 5.66 6.73
N ALA A 46 -1.32 5.32 7.99
CA ALA A 46 -2.22 4.20 8.30
C ALA A 46 -3.65 4.53 7.88
N VAL A 47 -4.30 3.60 7.19
CA VAL A 47 -5.63 3.79 6.60
C VAL A 47 -6.46 2.50 6.74
N ALA A 48 -7.77 2.59 6.56
CA ALA A 48 -8.65 1.44 6.42
C ALA A 48 -9.55 1.66 5.21
N ALA A 49 -9.09 1.21 4.03
CA ALA A 49 -9.81 1.36 2.77
C ALA A 49 -9.97 0.01 2.06
N SER A 50 -11.03 -0.14 1.27
CA SER A 50 -11.36 -1.38 0.54
C SER A 50 -10.98 -1.35 -0.95
N ASP A 51 -10.49 -0.22 -1.45
CA ASP A 51 -10.01 -0.11 -2.83
C ASP A 51 -8.59 -0.69 -2.99
N ASN A 52 -8.19 -0.91 -4.23
CA ASN A 52 -6.88 -1.46 -4.62
C ASN A 52 -5.98 -0.45 -5.35
N ALA A 53 -6.24 0.85 -5.20
CA ALA A 53 -5.43 1.89 -5.83
C ALA A 53 -4.13 2.13 -5.06
N CYS A 54 -3.01 2.04 -5.75
CA CYS A 54 -1.68 2.38 -5.28
C CYS A 54 -1.26 3.72 -5.89
N THR A 55 -1.16 4.76 -5.07
CA THR A 55 -0.79 6.11 -5.50
C THR A 55 0.58 6.14 -6.17
N SER A 56 0.79 7.08 -7.09
CA SER A 56 2.07 7.30 -7.74
C SER A 56 3.21 7.56 -6.76
N LEU A 57 4.40 7.03 -7.06
CA LEU A 57 5.65 7.24 -6.29
C LEU A 57 5.50 6.88 -4.80
N ALA A 58 4.75 5.82 -4.50
CA ALA A 58 4.38 5.45 -3.14
C ALA A 58 4.32 3.94 -2.93
N VAL A 59 4.44 3.56 -1.66
CA VAL A 59 4.19 2.20 -1.19
C VAL A 59 2.78 2.12 -0.64
N THR A 60 2.08 1.03 -0.96
CA THR A 60 0.76 0.70 -0.42
C THR A 60 0.82 -0.71 0.18
N VAL A 61 0.23 -0.90 1.37
CA VAL A 61 0.21 -2.20 2.05
C VAL A 61 -1.22 -2.70 2.16
N PHE A 62 -1.40 -3.97 1.84
CA PHE A 62 -2.68 -4.67 1.94
C PHE A 62 -2.58 -5.82 2.94
N LYS A 63 -3.65 -5.98 3.69
CA LYS A 63 -3.89 -7.11 4.59
C LYS A 63 -5.11 -7.88 4.10
N LYS A 64 -5.02 -9.20 4.06
CA LYS A 64 -6.16 -10.07 3.79
C LYS A 64 -6.95 -10.26 5.09
N ASN A 65 -8.27 -10.16 5.01
CA ASN A 65 -9.18 -10.41 6.12
C ASN A 65 -9.52 -11.90 6.25
#